data_AF-A0A9E5L6Z5-F1
#
_entry.id   AF-A0A9E5L6Z5-F1
#
_cell.length_a   1.000
_cell.length_b   1.000
_cell.length_c   1.000
_cell.angle_alpha   90.00
_cell.angle_beta   90.00
_cell.angle_gamma   90.00
#
_symmetry.space_group_name_H-M   'P 1'
#
loop_
_entity.id
_entity.type
_entity.pdbx_description
1 polymer ?
#
loop_
_entity_poly.entity_id
_entity_poly.type
_entity_poly.pdbx_seq_one_letter_code
_entity_poly.pdbx_strand_id
1 'polypeptide(L)'
;NKKIATLFETFRKNYDFIIVDTAPVNLVTDTLLLSKFADMFIYLTRANYLDKRMLVIPETLYKEQKLPNMAMVLNDTDMKRGYGYGYGYGYGYGYGYGYGNAYTEQEKKSWFQRLLGR
;
A
#
# COMPACT_ATOMS: atom_id res chain seq x y z
N ASN A 1 -17.90 -23.21 -2.01
CA ASN A 1 -17.55 -23.59 -0.63
C ASN A 1 -18.56 -22.93 0.31
N LYS A 2 -19.54 -23.66 0.84
CA LYS A 2 -20.70 -23.07 1.55
C LYS A 2 -20.32 -22.34 2.84
N LYS A 3 -19.28 -22.81 3.56
CA LYS A 3 -18.81 -22.20 4.82
C LYS A 3 -18.28 -20.77 4.63
N ILE A 4 -17.51 -20.53 3.57
CA ILE A 4 -16.94 -19.20 3.28
C ILE A 4 -18.05 -18.21 2.95
N ALA A 5 -19.07 -18.63 2.18
CA ALA A 5 -20.21 -17.76 1.86
C ALA A 5 -20.95 -17.33 3.13
N THR A 6 -21.27 -18.27 4.03
CA THR A 6 -21.92 -17.98 5.32
C THR A 6 -21.08 -17.06 6.20
N LEU A 7 -19.75 -17.21 6.17
CA LEU A 7 -18.84 -16.33 6.90
C LEU A 7 -18.93 -14.87 6.39
N PHE A 8 -18.84 -14.66 5.07
CA PHE A 8 -18.95 -13.32 4.48
C PHE A 8 -20.33 -12.70 4.70
N GLU A 9 -21.41 -13.49 4.63
CA GLU A 9 -22.76 -13.00 4.97
C GLU A 9 -22.83 -12.52 6.43
N THR A 10 -22.18 -13.23 7.35
CA THR A 10 -22.12 -12.84 8.75
C THR A 10 -21.28 -11.58 8.93
N PHE A 11 -20.11 -11.49 8.29
CA PHE A 11 -19.24 -10.32 8.40
C PHE A 11 -19.89 -9.07 7.81
N ARG A 12 -20.56 -9.19 6.65
CA ARG A 12 -21.26 -8.05 6.02
C ARG A 12 -22.37 -7.47 6.89
N LYS A 13 -22.93 -8.23 7.83
CA LYS A 13 -23.94 -7.74 8.79
C LYS A 13 -23.35 -7.02 10.00
N ASN A 14 -22.09 -7.28 10.32
CA ASN A 14 -21.47 -6.85 11.57
C ASN A 14 -20.34 -5.82 11.39
N TYR A 15 -19.86 -5.63 10.16
CA TYR A 15 -18.74 -4.73 9.85
C TYR A 15 -19.06 -3.88 8.63
N ASP A 16 -18.68 -2.60 8.69
CA ASP A 16 -18.79 -1.67 7.56
C ASP A 16 -17.75 -1.96 6.48
N PHE A 17 -16.56 -2.41 6.90
CA PHE A 17 -15.44 -2.73 6.01
C PHE A 17 -14.81 -4.07 6.42
N ILE A 18 -14.54 -4.91 5.42
CA ILE A 18 -13.90 -6.21 5.60
C ILE A 18 -12.65 -6.23 4.73
N ILE A 19 -11.49 -6.29 5.37
CA ILE A 19 -10.20 -6.41 4.69
C ILE A 19 -9.74 -7.86 4.81
N VAL A 20 -9.43 -8.47 3.68
CA VAL A 20 -8.95 -9.85 3.62
C VAL A 20 -7.54 -9.83 3.07
N ASP A 21 -6.57 -10.18 3.91
CA ASP A 21 -5.19 -10.34 3.50
C ASP A 21 -4.99 -11.72 2.87
N THR A 22 -4.33 -11.77 1.71
CA THR A 22 -4.11 -13.01 0.97
C THR A 22 -2.65 -13.16 0.59
N ALA A 23 -2.20 -14.41 0.47
CA ALA A 23 -0.83 -14.71 0.10
C ALA A 23 -0.50 -14.19 -1.33
N PRO A 24 0.79 -13.94 -1.63
CA PRO A 24 1.21 -13.28 -2.87
C PRO A 24 0.63 -13.95 -4.13
N VAL A 25 0.15 -13.13 -5.06
CA VAL A 25 -0.65 -13.53 -6.22
C VAL A 25 0.06 -14.51 -7.16
N ASN A 26 1.38 -14.69 -7.02
CA ASN A 26 2.19 -15.56 -7.87
C ASN A 26 1.95 -17.07 -7.66
N LEU A 27 1.18 -17.48 -6.65
CA LEU A 27 1.02 -18.91 -6.31
C LEU A 27 -0.37 -19.34 -5.82
N VAL A 28 -1.34 -18.43 -5.71
CA VAL A 28 -2.42 -18.65 -4.75
C VAL A 28 -3.80 -18.58 -5.42
N THR A 29 -4.36 -19.76 -5.66
CA THR A 29 -5.76 -20.00 -6.05
C THR A 29 -6.74 -19.38 -5.07
N ASP A 30 -6.37 -19.20 -3.80
CA ASP A 30 -7.24 -18.69 -2.75
C ASP A 30 -7.73 -17.26 -3.02
N THR A 31 -6.87 -16.38 -3.55
CA THR A 31 -7.25 -15.00 -3.91
C THR A 31 -8.33 -15.01 -5.00
N LEU A 32 -8.22 -15.90 -5.99
CA LEU A 32 -9.24 -16.08 -7.04
C LEU A 32 -10.54 -16.66 -6.49
N LEU A 33 -10.47 -17.57 -5.51
CA LEU A 33 -11.67 -18.14 -4.89
C LEU A 33 -12.43 -17.11 -4.04
N LEU A 34 -11.71 -16.18 -3.44
CA LEU A 34 -12.26 -15.06 -2.68
C LEU A 34 -12.82 -13.97 -3.58
N SER A 35 -12.48 -13.95 -4.88
CA SER A 35 -12.75 -12.79 -5.70
C SER A 35 -14.24 -12.48 -5.85
N LYS A 36 -15.07 -13.53 -5.88
CA LYS A 36 -16.53 -13.45 -5.92
C LYS A 36 -17.20 -12.85 -4.68
N PHE A 37 -16.46 -12.67 -3.58
CA PHE A 37 -16.99 -12.11 -2.34
C PHE A 37 -16.47 -10.69 -2.07
N ALA A 38 -15.49 -10.21 -2.85
CA ALA A 38 -14.87 -8.92 -2.67
C ALA A 38 -15.41 -7.91 -3.69
N ASP A 39 -15.58 -6.68 -3.22
CA ASP A 39 -16.10 -5.59 -4.07
C ASP A 39 -14.96 -4.91 -4.86
N MET A 40 -13.74 -4.95 -4.34
CA MET A 40 -12.51 -4.45 -4.99
C MET A 40 -11.27 -5.24 -4.54
N PHE A 41 -10.18 -5.12 -5.30
CA PHE A 41 -8.86 -5.65 -4.93
C PHE A 41 -7.83 -4.53 -4.87
N ILE A 42 -6.93 -4.63 -3.90
CA ILE A 42 -5.77 -3.75 -3.79
C ILE A 42 -4.52 -4.59 -4.06
N TYR A 43 -3.88 -4.36 -5.21
CA TYR A 43 -2.64 -5.03 -5.58
C TYR A 43 -1.44 -4.22 -5.09
N LEU A 44 -0.73 -4.76 -4.10
CA LEU A 44 0.43 -4.13 -3.49
C LEU A 44 1.73 -4.50 -4.24
N THR A 45 2.43 -3.51 -4.75
CA THR A 45 3.74 -3.68 -5.39
C THR A 45 4.80 -2.90 -4.61
N ARG A 46 5.90 -3.56 -4.23
CA ARG A 46 7.04 -2.89 -3.59
C ARG A 46 7.95 -2.21 -4.62
N ALA A 47 8.24 -0.94 -4.43
CA ALA A 47 9.15 -0.18 -5.28
C ALA A 47 10.57 -0.77 -5.19
N ASN A 48 11.30 -0.74 -6.31
CA ASN A 48 12.68 -1.21 -6.44
C ASN A 48 12.95 -2.70 -6.11
N TYR A 49 11.90 -3.49 -5.86
CA TYR A 49 12.02 -4.92 -5.56
C TYR A 49 11.38 -5.79 -6.64
N LEU A 50 10.25 -5.34 -7.21
CA LEU A 50 9.57 -6.07 -8.28
C LEU A 50 10.23 -5.76 -9.64
N ASP A 51 10.50 -6.81 -10.42
CA ASP A 51 10.80 -6.66 -11.85
C ASP A 51 9.55 -6.15 -12.59
N LYS A 52 9.67 -5.00 -13.27
CA LYS A 52 8.56 -4.37 -14.00
C LYS A 52 7.89 -5.32 -15.00
N ARG A 53 8.63 -6.29 -15.55
CA ARG A 53 8.08 -7.31 -16.47
C ARG A 53 7.01 -8.17 -15.81
N MET A 54 7.05 -8.33 -14.48
CA MET A 54 6.05 -9.08 -13.71
C MET A 54 4.71 -8.35 -13.57
N LEU A 55 4.64 -7.06 -13.92
CA LEU A 55 3.38 -6.30 -13.93
C LEU A 55 2.37 -6.81 -14.97
N VAL A 56 2.82 -7.62 -15.93
CA VAL A 56 1.92 -8.33 -16.86
C VAL A 56 0.94 -9.26 -16.13
N ILE A 57 1.30 -9.75 -14.93
CA ILE A 57 0.46 -10.66 -14.14
C ILE A 57 -0.78 -9.94 -13.59
N PRO A 58 -0.67 -8.87 -12.76
CA PRO A 58 -1.85 -8.14 -12.32
C PRO A 58 -2.65 -7.55 -13.48
N GLU A 59 -1.98 -7.11 -14.56
CA GLU A 59 -2.65 -6.62 -15.77
C GLU A 59 -3.54 -7.70 -16.41
N THR A 60 -3.00 -8.90 -16.60
CA THR A 60 -3.75 -10.05 -17.15
C THR A 60 -4.92 -10.41 -16.25
N LEU A 61 -4.71 -10.47 -14.93
CA LEU A 61 -5.76 -10.80 -13.96
C LEU A 61 -6.91 -9.79 -13.97
N TYR A 62 -6.59 -8.51 -14.17
CA TYR A 62 -7.60 -7.46 -14.33
C TYR A 62 -8.34 -7.58 -15.67
N LYS A 63 -7.61 -7.70 -16.79
CA LYS A 63 -8.19 -7.81 -18.14
C LYS A 63 -9.08 -9.03 -18.31
N GLU A 64 -8.69 -10.16 -17.72
CA GLU A 64 -9.45 -11.41 -17.74
C GLU A 64 -10.60 -11.44 -16.72
N GLN A 65 -10.85 -10.34 -15.99
CA GLN A 65 -11.88 -10.24 -14.95
C GLN A 65 -11.74 -11.29 -13.83
N LYS A 66 -10.53 -11.81 -13.63
CA LYS A 66 -10.21 -12.74 -12.54
C LYS A 66 -10.18 -12.03 -11.20
N LEU A 67 -9.71 -10.77 -11.20
CA LEU A 67 -9.72 -9.84 -10.08
C LEU A 67 -10.28 -8.48 -10.56
N PRO A 68 -11.62 -8.34 -10.65
CA PRO A 68 -12.27 -7.12 -11.15
C PRO A 68 -12.12 -5.94 -10.17
N ASN A 69 -12.23 -4.70 -10.65
CA ASN A 69 -12.12 -3.49 -9.81
C ASN A 69 -10.79 -3.42 -9.03
N MET A 70 -9.67 -3.75 -9.69
CA MET A 70 -8.35 -3.72 -9.08
C MET A 70 -7.79 -2.28 -9.01
N ALA A 71 -7.29 -1.90 -7.85
CA ALA A 71 -6.46 -0.73 -7.64
C ALA A 71 -5.01 -1.16 -7.35
N MET A 72 -4.03 -0.41 -7.85
CA MET A 72 -2.62 -0.68 -7.58
C MET A 72 -2.09 0.29 -6.51
N VAL A 73 -1.31 -0.23 -5.58
CA VAL A 73 -0.61 0.56 -4.56
C VAL A 73 0.89 0.27 -4.64
N LEU A 74 1.66 1.32 -4.94
CA LEU A 74 3.12 1.26 -4.91
C LEU A 74 3.60 1.56 -3.48
N ASN A 75 4.13 0.55 -2.82
CA ASN A 75 4.65 0.62 -1.47
C ASN A 75 6.19 0.78 -1.45
N ASP A 76 6.75 1.20 -0.32
CA ASP A 76 8.20 1.37 -0.08
C ASP A 76 8.89 2.34 -1.06
N THR A 77 8.19 3.42 -1.41
CA THR A 77 8.76 4.49 -2.24
C THR A 77 9.67 5.37 -1.40
N ASP A 78 10.91 5.55 -1.86
CA ASP A 78 11.83 6.49 -1.23
C ASP A 78 11.51 7.92 -1.67
N MET A 79 10.85 8.68 -0.78
CA MET A 79 10.52 10.08 -1.02
C MET A 79 11.77 10.97 -1.18
N LYS A 80 12.95 10.54 -0.71
CA LYS A 80 14.21 11.32 -0.78
C LYS A 80 14.88 11.24 -2.16
N ARG A 81 14.53 10.24 -2.97
CA ARG A 81 15.06 10.07 -4.34
C ARG A 81 14.28 10.84 -5.40
N GLY A 82 13.18 11.50 -5.02
CA GLY A 82 12.51 12.49 -5.86
C GLY A 82 13.34 13.77 -5.89
N TYR A 83 14.22 13.89 -6.88
CA TYR A 83 15.04 15.06 -7.15
C TYR A 83 14.26 16.38 -7.01
N GLY A 84 14.92 17.36 -6.40
CA GLY A 84 14.40 18.70 -6.18
C GLY A 84 13.83 19.35 -7.43
N TYR A 85 12.53 19.62 -7.40
CA TYR A 85 11.86 20.63 -8.20
C TYR A 85 10.62 21.07 -7.41
N GLY A 86 10.87 21.86 -6.37
CA GLY A 86 9.85 22.57 -5.63
C GLY A 86 10.23 24.04 -5.61
N TYR A 87 9.56 24.83 -6.46
CA TYR A 87 9.56 26.29 -6.41
C TYR A 87 9.08 26.73 -5.03
N GLY A 88 10.02 26.93 -4.10
CA GLY A 88 9.77 27.48 -2.79
C GLY A 88 10.35 28.88 -2.73
N TYR A 89 9.54 29.88 -3.11
CA TYR A 89 9.78 31.27 -2.73
C TYR A 89 9.65 31.37 -1.20
N GLY A 90 10.77 31.19 -0.50
CA GLY A 90 10.88 31.36 0.94
C GLY A 90 11.91 32.43 1.24
N TYR A 91 11.45 33.66 1.43
CA TYR A 91 12.25 34.73 2.03
C TYR A 91 12.71 34.28 3.42
N GLY A 92 14.01 34.01 3.57
CA GLY A 92 14.63 33.66 4.84
C GLY A 92 16.03 34.25 4.90
N TYR A 93 16.12 35.49 5.38
CA TYR A 93 17.38 36.09 5.80
C TYR A 93 18.03 35.21 6.87
N GLY A 94 19.23 34.73 6.61
CA GLY A 94 19.98 33.91 7.57
C GLY A 94 21.43 33.77 7.13
N TYR A 95 22.23 34.82 7.36
CA TYR A 95 23.68 34.72 7.36
C TYR A 95 24.12 33.67 8.38
N GLY A 96 24.86 32.65 7.94
CA GLY A 96 25.39 31.61 8.82
C GLY A 96 26.40 30.73 8.12
N TYR A 97 27.61 31.25 7.93
CA TYR A 97 28.79 30.42 7.67
C TYR A 97 29.02 29.52 8.90
N GLY A 98 28.93 28.21 8.72
CA GLY A 98 29.14 27.26 9.81
C GLY A 98 29.23 25.82 9.32
N TYR A 99 30.44 25.40 8.96
CA TYR A 99 30.81 23.99 8.94
C TYR A 99 30.61 23.41 10.35
N GLY A 100 29.76 22.39 10.51
CA GLY A 100 29.70 21.65 11.77
C GLY A 100 28.36 20.98 12.05
N ASN A 101 28.41 19.64 12.06
CA ASN A 101 27.51 18.68 12.68
C ASN A 101 26.47 19.24 13.67
N ALA A 102 25.19 18.96 13.40
CA ALA A 102 24.18 18.54 14.38
C ALA A 102 22.81 18.49 13.70
N TYR A 103 22.29 17.28 13.45
CA TYR A 103 20.85 17.10 13.30
C TYR A 103 20.40 16.00 14.24
N THR A 104 19.77 16.47 15.32
CA THR A 104 18.98 15.74 16.30
C THR A 104 18.14 14.64 15.66
N GLU A 105 18.40 13.41 16.10
CA GLU A 105 17.58 12.25 15.82
C GLU A 105 16.25 12.41 16.55
N GLN A 106 15.23 12.93 15.86
CA GLN A 106 13.86 12.82 16.34
C GLN A 106 13.40 11.38 16.12
N GLU A 107 13.34 10.59 17.19
CA GLU A 107 12.71 9.28 17.18
C GLU A 107 11.29 9.38 16.61
N LYS A 108 11.10 8.86 15.39
CA LYS A 108 9.78 8.76 14.76
C LYS A 108 8.99 7.69 15.51
N LYS A 109 8.02 8.12 16.32
CA LYS A 109 7.07 7.20 16.99
C LYS A 109 6.45 6.25 15.97
N SER A 110 6.50 4.97 16.31
CA SER A 110 5.95 3.88 15.49
C SER A 110 4.48 4.14 15.20
N TRP A 111 4.04 3.83 13.98
CA TRP A 111 2.68 4.10 13.52
C TRP A 111 1.61 3.48 14.45
N PHE A 112 1.91 2.34 15.07
CA PHE A 112 1.07 1.68 16.07
C PHE A 112 0.88 2.52 17.34
N GLN A 113 1.91 3.25 17.79
CA GLN A 113 1.82 4.13 18.97
C GLN A 113 0.93 5.35 18.72
N ARG A 114 0.75 5.75 17.46
CA ARG A 114 -0.14 6.84 17.06
C ARG A 114 -1.60 6.41 16.99
N LEU A 115 -1.85 5.12 16.76
CA LEU A 115 -3.20 4.55 16.63
C LEU A 115 -3.79 4.14 17.99
N LEU A 116 -2.97 3.59 18.88
CA LEU A 116 -3.40 3.11 20.21
C LEU A 116 -3.45 4.22 21.29
N GLY A 117 -3.01 5.44 20.96
CA GLY A 117 -2.99 6.58 21.86
C GLY A 117 -4.18 7.54 21.68
N ARG A 118 -5.28 7.07 21.09
CA ARG A 118 -6.55 7.80 21.00
C ARG A 118 -7.65 7.01 21.69
#